data_AF-A0A975EQK2-F1
#
_entry.id   AF-A0A975EQK2-F1
#
_cell.length_a   1.000
_cell.length_b   1.000
_cell.length_c   1.000
_cell.angle_alpha   90.00
_cell.angle_beta   90.00
_cell.angle_gamma   90.00
#
_symmetry.space_group_name_H-M   'P 1'
#
loop_
_entity.id
_entity.type
_entity.pdbx_description
1 polymer ?
#
loop_
_entity_poly.entity_id
_entity_poly.type
_entity_poly.pdbx_seq_one_letter_code
_entity_poly.pdbx_strand_id
1 'polypeptide(L)'
;MKVVLLAKTLGLLLPIALISLALATRASTEPEDVGHVVEDAGGQIENVAVIVQRQSDGQVWSSNLERAHQRFSPASTSKIPHTLIALEQGYAKPETNFSWDGVPRSVRAWNQDHSLATAFKDSVVWVYQEIARTAGRSALAEALEDFRYGNSSVGSINQLTTYWLDNTLQISAVEQVGFLSRLAQEKLELSGDTYTAIKGMMVSEARENWVLRSKTGWWHSKSAMDIGWFVGWLECSGETYVFALNMDMPDTRFLLMRKTIVYAILEHIDAFNCD
;
A
#
# COMPACT_ATOMS: atom_id res chain seq x y z
N MET A 1 12.51 -59.93 -64.70
CA MET A 1 11.18 -60.36 -64.24
C MET A 1 10.81 -59.56 -63.00
N LYS A 2 9.75 -58.76 -63.07
CA LYS A 2 9.25 -57.93 -61.95
C LYS A 2 8.49 -58.83 -60.98
N VAL A 3 8.82 -58.75 -59.69
CA VAL A 3 7.98 -59.22 -58.59
C VAL A 3 7.54 -57.99 -57.79
N VAL A 4 6.23 -57.83 -57.68
CA VAL A 4 5.55 -56.84 -56.86
C VAL A 4 5.56 -57.32 -55.40
N LEU A 5 5.88 -56.46 -54.44
CA LEU A 5 5.46 -56.66 -53.05
C LEU A 5 5.01 -55.34 -52.43
N LEU A 6 3.78 -55.36 -51.93
CA LEU A 6 3.06 -54.25 -51.33
C LEU A 6 3.69 -53.81 -50.00
N ALA A 7 3.89 -52.50 -49.81
CA ALA A 7 4.12 -51.90 -48.50
C ALA A 7 2.78 -51.64 -47.81
N LYS A 8 2.54 -52.30 -46.67
CA LYS A 8 1.47 -51.95 -45.71
C LYS A 8 2.04 -50.93 -44.72
N THR A 9 1.56 -49.71 -44.75
CA THR A 9 1.80 -48.68 -43.72
C THR A 9 0.96 -48.98 -42.49
N LEU A 10 1.61 -49.26 -41.37
CA LEU A 10 0.99 -49.44 -40.06
C LEU A 10 0.93 -48.06 -39.38
N GLY A 11 -0.27 -47.47 -39.28
CA GLY A 11 -0.48 -46.23 -38.54
C GLY A 11 -0.48 -46.49 -37.04
N LEU A 12 0.46 -45.86 -36.32
CA LEU A 12 0.52 -45.86 -34.86
C LEU A 12 -0.27 -44.64 -34.35
N LEU A 13 -1.43 -44.86 -33.74
CA LEU A 13 -2.19 -43.83 -33.03
C LEU A 13 -1.64 -43.70 -31.61
N LEU A 14 -0.99 -42.58 -31.28
CA LEU A 14 -0.66 -42.22 -29.89
C LEU A 14 -1.91 -41.67 -29.19
N PRO A 15 -2.21 -42.08 -27.94
CA PRO A 15 -3.25 -41.44 -27.15
C PRO A 15 -2.74 -40.08 -26.63
N ILE A 16 -3.44 -39.01 -27.00
CA ILE A 16 -3.24 -37.67 -26.42
C ILE A 16 -3.82 -37.72 -25.00
N ALA A 17 -2.95 -37.74 -24.00
CA ALA A 17 -3.37 -37.55 -22.61
C ALA A 17 -3.80 -36.09 -22.42
N LEU A 18 -5.12 -35.86 -22.27
CA LEU A 18 -5.62 -34.58 -21.79
C LEU A 18 -5.21 -34.41 -20.32
N ILE A 19 -4.22 -33.56 -20.07
CA ILE A 19 -3.96 -33.02 -18.73
C ILE A 19 -5.00 -31.93 -18.51
N SER A 20 -6.09 -32.26 -17.82
CA SER A 20 -7.03 -31.26 -17.31
C SER A 20 -6.37 -30.51 -16.15
N LEU A 21 -5.77 -29.36 -16.46
CA LEU A 21 -5.33 -28.38 -15.47
C LEU A 21 -6.58 -27.79 -14.82
N ALA A 22 -7.01 -28.36 -13.68
CA ALA A 22 -8.05 -27.75 -12.86
C ALA A 22 -7.49 -26.45 -12.29
N LEU A 23 -7.87 -25.31 -12.88
CA LEU A 23 -7.75 -24.03 -12.20
C LEU A 23 -8.68 -24.11 -10.98
N ALA A 24 -8.10 -24.29 -9.80
CA ALA A 24 -8.80 -24.04 -8.56
C ALA A 24 -9.12 -22.54 -8.54
N THR A 25 -10.34 -22.18 -8.95
CA THR A 25 -10.91 -20.88 -8.65
C THR A 25 -10.98 -20.78 -7.13
N ARG A 26 -10.07 -20.03 -6.50
CA ARG A 26 -10.30 -19.55 -5.14
C ARG A 26 -11.64 -18.82 -5.20
N ALA A 27 -12.66 -19.40 -4.57
CA ALA A 27 -13.90 -18.69 -4.37
C ALA A 27 -13.55 -17.40 -3.65
N SER A 28 -13.80 -16.25 -4.28
CA SER A 28 -13.77 -14.96 -3.60
C SER A 28 -14.88 -15.02 -2.56
N THR A 29 -14.55 -15.38 -1.33
CA THR A 29 -15.46 -15.19 -0.22
C THR A 29 -15.71 -13.69 -0.10
N GLU A 30 -16.97 -13.30 -0.10
CA GLU A 30 -17.36 -11.92 0.23
C GLU A 30 -16.62 -11.47 1.49
N PRO A 31 -16.13 -10.22 1.57
CA PRO A 31 -15.49 -9.71 2.77
C PRO A 31 -16.37 -9.92 4.02
N GLU A 32 -15.77 -10.41 5.09
CA GLU A 32 -16.45 -10.51 6.39
C GLU A 32 -16.67 -9.10 6.96
N ASP A 33 -17.89 -8.82 7.40
CA ASP A 33 -18.26 -7.49 7.90
C ASP A 33 -17.74 -7.26 9.32
N VAL A 34 -16.93 -6.21 9.49
CA VAL A 34 -16.38 -5.77 10.78
C VAL A 34 -16.87 -4.37 11.16
N GLY A 35 -18.00 -3.92 10.61
CA GLY A 35 -18.54 -2.59 10.88
C GLY A 35 -18.86 -2.32 12.35
N HIS A 36 -19.37 -3.32 13.06
CA HIS A 36 -19.63 -3.23 14.50
C HIS A 36 -18.36 -2.91 15.33
N VAL A 37 -17.19 -3.45 14.94
CA VAL A 37 -15.92 -3.16 15.62
C VAL A 37 -15.51 -1.70 15.45
N VAL A 38 -15.84 -1.09 14.30
CA VAL A 38 -15.60 0.33 14.07
C VAL A 38 -16.45 1.18 15.02
N GLU A 39 -17.72 0.82 15.20
CA GLU A 39 -18.64 1.52 16.11
C GLU A 39 -18.20 1.39 17.57
N ASP A 40 -17.83 0.18 18.00
CA ASP A 40 -17.32 -0.08 19.35
C ASP A 40 -16.03 0.69 19.64
N ALA A 41 -15.18 0.91 18.62
CA ALA A 41 -13.98 1.75 18.70
C ALA A 41 -14.27 3.27 18.65
N GLY A 42 -15.54 3.68 18.59
CA GLY A 42 -15.97 5.08 18.55
C GLY A 42 -16.00 5.71 17.16
N GLY A 43 -15.80 4.91 16.10
CA GLY A 43 -15.97 5.33 14.71
C GLY A 43 -17.44 5.40 14.30
N GLN A 44 -17.69 5.97 13.12
CA GLN A 44 -19.02 5.99 12.49
C GLN A 44 -18.91 5.32 11.13
N ILE A 45 -19.69 4.27 10.88
CA ILE A 45 -19.49 3.38 9.73
C ILE A 45 -19.67 4.09 8.37
N GLU A 46 -20.53 5.09 8.33
CA GLU A 46 -20.75 5.97 7.16
C GLU A 46 -19.48 6.76 6.79
N ASN A 47 -18.65 7.06 7.80
CA ASN A 47 -17.53 7.99 7.73
C ASN A 47 -16.17 7.28 7.78
N VAL A 48 -16.14 5.94 7.88
CA VAL A 48 -14.94 5.13 8.05
C VAL A 48 -15.02 3.88 7.19
N ALA A 49 -13.97 3.62 6.43
CA ALA A 49 -13.76 2.33 5.78
C ALA A 49 -12.43 1.73 6.23
N VAL A 50 -12.47 0.50 6.71
CA VAL A 50 -11.30 -0.34 6.93
C VAL A 50 -11.45 -1.58 6.09
N ILE A 51 -10.35 -2.00 5.47
CA ILE A 51 -10.20 -3.31 4.85
C ILE A 51 -8.92 -3.96 5.38
N VAL A 52 -9.01 -5.23 5.74
CA VAL A 52 -7.88 -6.07 6.16
C VAL A 52 -7.87 -7.33 5.30
N GLN A 53 -6.72 -7.73 4.79
CA GLN A 53 -6.52 -8.96 4.05
C GLN A 53 -5.43 -9.81 4.71
N ARG A 54 -5.76 -11.05 5.05
CA ARG A 54 -4.77 -12.06 5.46
C ARG A 54 -4.11 -12.66 4.21
N GLN A 55 -2.78 -12.74 4.20
CA GLN A 55 -2.05 -13.09 2.99
C GLN A 55 -2.10 -14.58 2.63
N SER A 56 -2.07 -15.49 3.60
CA SER A 56 -1.99 -16.93 3.35
C SER A 56 -3.15 -17.47 2.50
N ASP A 57 -4.38 -17.08 2.82
CA ASP A 57 -5.59 -17.57 2.18
C ASP A 57 -6.37 -16.50 1.41
N GLY A 58 -6.07 -15.22 1.63
CA GLY A 58 -6.77 -14.11 1.01
C GLY A 58 -8.08 -13.74 1.68
N GLN A 59 -8.34 -14.22 2.92
CA GLN A 59 -9.49 -13.79 3.71
C GLN A 59 -9.49 -12.26 3.85
N VAL A 60 -10.66 -11.65 3.67
CA VAL A 60 -10.86 -10.20 3.74
C VAL A 60 -11.88 -9.88 4.81
N TRP A 61 -11.59 -8.85 5.61
CA TRP A 61 -12.54 -8.19 6.50
C TRP A 61 -12.72 -6.75 6.05
N SER A 62 -13.96 -6.25 6.05
CA SER A 62 -14.25 -4.87 5.65
C SER A 62 -15.34 -4.26 6.51
N SER A 63 -15.20 -2.98 6.88
CA SER A 63 -16.23 -2.27 7.65
C SER A 63 -17.27 -1.59 6.75
N ASN A 64 -16.83 -1.05 5.61
CA ASN A 64 -17.70 -0.37 4.66
C ASN A 64 -17.11 -0.57 3.26
N LEU A 65 -17.59 -1.59 2.55
CA LEU A 65 -17.02 -2.00 1.28
C LEU A 65 -17.21 -0.93 0.19
N GLU A 66 -18.37 -0.26 0.17
CA GLU A 66 -18.64 0.82 -0.79
C GLU A 66 -17.62 1.95 -0.63
N ARG A 67 -17.43 2.45 0.59
CA ARG A 67 -16.43 3.49 0.87
C ARG A 67 -15.00 2.98 0.70
N ALA A 68 -14.71 1.71 0.96
CA ALA A 68 -13.40 1.11 0.72
C ALA A 68 -12.98 1.14 -0.76
N HIS A 69 -13.95 1.15 -1.69
CA HIS A 69 -13.73 1.31 -3.13
C HIS A 69 -13.64 2.77 -3.60
N GLN A 70 -14.02 3.74 -2.77
CA GLN A 70 -13.91 5.15 -3.12
C GLN A 70 -12.44 5.61 -3.08
N ARG A 71 -12.02 6.34 -4.12
CA ARG A 71 -10.67 6.87 -4.22
C ARG A 71 -10.59 8.27 -3.58
N PHE A 72 -9.60 8.45 -2.71
CA PHE A 72 -9.28 9.75 -2.10
C PHE A 72 -7.80 10.08 -2.31
N SER A 73 -7.41 11.32 -2.08
CA SER A 73 -6.00 11.70 -2.08
C SER A 73 -5.21 10.88 -1.03
N PRO A 74 -4.06 10.27 -1.38
CA PRO A 74 -3.29 9.44 -0.45
C PRO A 74 -2.60 10.25 0.65
N ALA A 75 -2.42 11.56 0.46
CA ALA A 75 -1.63 12.41 1.34
C ALA A 75 -0.29 11.77 1.69
N SER A 76 0.09 11.72 2.97
CA SER A 76 1.39 11.16 3.37
C SER A 76 1.53 9.65 3.23
N THR A 77 0.50 8.90 2.82
CA THR A 77 0.67 7.48 2.46
C THR A 77 1.43 7.31 1.14
N SER A 78 1.39 8.30 0.23
CA SER A 78 2.19 8.30 -1.01
C SER A 78 3.70 8.34 -0.76
N LYS A 79 4.13 8.65 0.46
CA LYS A 79 5.54 8.54 0.86
C LYS A 79 6.09 7.12 0.69
N ILE A 80 5.24 6.10 0.71
CA ILE A 80 5.63 4.71 0.43
C ILE A 80 6.13 4.60 -1.02
N PRO A 81 5.31 4.81 -2.08
CA PRO A 81 5.80 4.74 -3.45
C PRO A 81 6.89 5.78 -3.78
N HIS A 82 6.84 6.99 -3.21
CA HIS A 82 7.95 7.95 -3.40
C HIS A 82 9.28 7.44 -2.86
N THR A 83 9.28 6.75 -1.71
CA THR A 83 10.49 6.17 -1.14
C THR A 83 10.98 5.01 -1.99
N LEU A 84 10.09 4.14 -2.47
CA LEU A 84 10.45 3.06 -3.39
C LEU A 84 11.17 3.61 -4.64
N ILE A 85 10.62 4.67 -5.24
CA ILE A 85 11.21 5.33 -6.42
C ILE A 85 12.57 5.93 -6.07
N ALA A 86 12.68 6.63 -4.94
CA ALA A 86 13.92 7.27 -4.53
C ALA A 86 15.05 6.26 -4.29
N LEU A 87 14.73 5.11 -3.67
CA LEU A 87 15.66 4.03 -3.40
C LEU A 87 16.07 3.32 -4.70
N GLU A 88 15.09 2.89 -5.50
CA GLU A 88 15.34 2.04 -6.68
C GLU A 88 16.11 2.78 -7.77
N GLN A 89 15.82 4.07 -7.96
CA GLN A 89 16.52 4.92 -8.93
C GLN A 89 17.82 5.51 -8.38
N GLY A 90 18.17 5.23 -7.12
CA GLY A 90 19.38 5.73 -6.48
C GLY A 90 19.39 7.23 -6.17
N TYR A 91 18.23 7.89 -6.16
CA TYR A 91 18.11 9.31 -5.80
C TYR A 91 18.38 9.56 -4.32
N ALA A 92 18.07 8.60 -3.45
CA ALA A 92 18.34 8.68 -2.03
C ALA A 92 18.50 7.28 -1.41
N LYS A 93 19.15 7.24 -0.26
CA LYS A 93 19.25 6.10 0.66
C LYS A 93 18.65 6.49 2.01
N PRO A 94 18.36 5.55 2.92
CA PRO A 94 17.81 5.86 4.24
C PRO A 94 18.57 6.95 5.01
N GLU A 95 19.89 7.00 4.86
CA GLU A 95 20.83 7.94 5.48
C GLU A 95 21.08 9.23 4.68
N THR A 96 20.55 9.36 3.46
CA THR A 96 20.70 10.59 2.65
C THR A 96 20.12 11.77 3.41
N ASN A 97 20.98 12.77 3.69
CA ASN A 97 20.61 13.97 4.43
C ASN A 97 20.02 15.05 3.51
N PHE A 98 18.94 15.66 3.96
CA PHE A 98 18.28 16.79 3.35
C PHE A 98 18.37 17.97 4.33
N SER A 99 19.03 19.06 3.91
CA SER A 99 19.22 20.23 4.76
C SER A 99 17.97 21.09 4.81
N TRP A 100 17.62 21.53 6.01
CA TRP A 100 16.52 22.46 6.20
C TRP A 100 16.88 23.85 5.65
N ASP A 101 15.93 24.45 4.93
CA ASP A 101 16.05 25.80 4.35
C ASP A 101 15.97 26.94 5.37
N GLY A 102 15.84 26.63 6.66
CA GLY A 102 15.67 27.62 7.72
C GLY A 102 14.27 28.26 7.77
N VAL A 103 13.34 27.86 6.90
CA VAL A 103 11.98 28.40 6.85
C VAL A 103 11.10 27.68 7.89
N PRO A 104 10.56 28.39 8.89
CA PRO A 104 9.68 27.77 9.89
C PRO A 104 8.37 27.29 9.25
N ARG A 105 8.00 26.04 9.55
CA ARG A 105 6.75 25.39 9.15
C ARG A 105 5.90 25.06 10.39
N SER A 106 4.60 24.85 10.19
CA SER A 106 3.63 24.62 11.27
C SER A 106 3.88 23.34 12.07
N VAL A 107 4.44 22.31 11.43
CA VAL A 107 4.81 21.06 12.11
C VAL A 107 6.23 21.20 12.63
N ARG A 108 6.38 21.30 13.95
CA ARG A 108 7.68 21.51 14.61
C ARG A 108 8.75 20.50 14.18
N ALA A 109 8.38 19.23 14.01
CA ALA A 109 9.30 18.17 13.62
C ALA A 109 9.92 18.40 12.23
N TRP A 110 9.33 19.23 11.36
CA TRP A 110 9.84 19.50 10.01
C TRP A 110 10.92 20.58 9.94
N ASN A 111 11.18 21.28 11.04
CA ASN A 111 12.05 22.47 11.09
C ASN A 111 13.48 22.10 11.54
N GLN A 112 14.07 21.13 10.84
CA GLN A 112 15.42 20.60 11.07
C GLN A 112 15.88 19.78 9.87
N ASP A 113 17.17 19.48 9.80
CA ASP A 113 17.70 18.53 8.82
C ASP A 113 17.09 17.14 9.02
N HIS A 114 16.91 16.41 7.92
CA HIS A 114 16.32 15.09 7.93
C HIS A 114 17.09 14.13 7.04
N SER A 115 17.32 12.91 7.52
CA SER A 115 17.56 11.78 6.62
C SER A 115 16.26 11.34 5.94
N LEU A 116 16.33 10.60 4.83
CA LEU A 116 15.16 9.97 4.21
C LEU A 116 14.33 9.15 5.21
N ALA A 117 15.00 8.39 6.09
CA ALA A 117 14.37 7.61 7.14
C ALA A 117 13.58 8.48 8.13
N THR A 118 14.17 9.57 8.63
CA THR A 118 13.46 10.48 9.55
C THR A 118 12.35 11.25 8.84
N ALA A 119 12.53 11.62 7.57
CA ALA A 119 11.52 12.27 6.75
C ALA A 119 10.28 11.39 6.52
N PHE A 120 10.50 10.08 6.31
CA PHE A 120 9.43 9.09 6.22
C PHE A 120 8.65 9.01 7.54
N LYS A 121 9.36 8.83 8.66
CA LYS A 121 8.80 8.72 10.01
C LYS A 121 7.96 9.94 10.39
N ASP A 122 8.55 11.14 10.27
CA ASP A 122 7.93 12.40 10.70
C ASP A 122 7.04 13.03 9.62
N SER A 123 6.84 12.32 8.51
CA SER A 123 5.99 12.73 7.39
C SER A 123 6.36 14.09 6.79
N VAL A 124 7.66 14.39 6.71
CA VAL A 124 8.21 15.68 6.32
C VAL A 124 7.93 15.97 4.86
N VAL A 125 6.93 16.82 4.57
CA VAL A 125 6.45 17.04 3.20
C VAL A 125 7.54 17.61 2.29
N TRP A 126 8.33 18.56 2.79
CA TRP A 126 9.29 19.29 1.94
C TRP A 126 10.41 18.39 1.39
N VAL A 127 10.84 17.36 2.12
CA VAL A 127 11.79 16.35 1.63
C VAL A 127 11.21 15.59 0.44
N TYR A 128 9.94 15.20 0.51
CA TYR A 128 9.29 14.47 -0.58
C TYR A 128 8.99 15.35 -1.80
N GLN A 129 8.85 16.66 -1.58
CA GLN A 129 8.81 17.62 -2.69
C GLN A 129 10.17 17.71 -3.41
N GLU A 130 11.28 17.61 -2.68
CA GLU A 130 12.62 17.56 -3.26
C GLU A 130 12.89 16.25 -4.02
N ILE A 131 12.47 15.12 -3.46
CA ILE A 131 12.49 13.82 -4.15
C ILE A 131 11.68 13.88 -5.44
N ALA A 132 10.47 14.44 -5.40
CA ALA A 132 9.62 14.56 -6.59
C ALA A 132 10.25 15.45 -7.68
N ARG A 133 10.94 16.54 -7.30
CA ARG A 133 11.70 17.36 -8.25
C ARG A 133 12.87 16.61 -8.85
N THR A 134 13.59 15.85 -8.03
CA THR A 134 14.77 15.06 -8.46
C THR A 134 14.38 13.95 -9.42
N ALA A 135 13.32 13.19 -9.10
CA ALA A 135 12.82 12.11 -9.96
C ALA A 135 12.21 12.65 -11.26
N GLY A 136 11.54 13.79 -11.19
CA GLY A 136 10.85 14.38 -12.34
C GLY A 136 9.56 13.64 -12.69
N ARG A 137 8.74 14.30 -13.52
CA ARG A 137 7.37 13.85 -13.81
C ARG A 137 7.31 12.48 -14.49
N SER A 138 8.21 12.20 -15.44
CA SER A 138 8.17 10.96 -16.23
C SER A 138 8.41 9.73 -15.36
N ALA A 139 9.49 9.72 -14.58
CA ALA A 139 9.84 8.60 -13.71
C ALA A 139 8.76 8.35 -12.64
N LEU A 140 8.17 9.42 -12.09
CA LEU A 140 7.07 9.27 -11.14
C LEU A 140 5.81 8.68 -11.79
N ALA A 141 5.45 9.10 -13.01
CA ALA A 141 4.27 8.59 -13.70
C ALA A 141 4.43 7.11 -14.06
N GLU A 142 5.59 6.75 -14.63
CA GLU A 142 5.94 5.37 -15.00
C GLU A 142 5.91 4.45 -13.78
N ALA A 143 6.60 4.83 -12.70
CA ALA A 143 6.64 4.01 -11.50
C ALA A 143 5.27 3.85 -10.83
N LEU A 144 4.42 4.88 -10.79
CA LEU A 144 3.07 4.75 -10.23
C LEU A 144 2.18 3.83 -11.07
N GLU A 145 2.37 3.82 -12.39
CA GLU A 145 1.67 2.89 -13.29
C GLU A 145 2.14 1.45 -13.08
N ASP A 146 3.46 1.23 -12.98
CA ASP A 146 4.04 -0.09 -12.70
C ASP A 146 3.58 -0.64 -11.34
N PHE A 147 3.52 0.25 -10.34
CA PHE A 147 2.97 -0.08 -9.03
C PHE A 147 1.46 -0.26 -9.04
N ARG A 148 0.76 0.06 -10.13
CA ARG A 148 -0.71 0.10 -10.24
C ARG A 148 -1.33 0.88 -9.08
N TYR A 149 -0.80 2.08 -8.85
CA TYR A 149 -1.12 2.87 -7.66
C TYR A 149 -2.29 3.82 -7.91
N GLY A 150 -3.50 3.35 -7.65
CA GLY A 150 -4.72 4.15 -7.77
C GLY A 150 -4.98 4.59 -9.20
N ASN A 151 -5.12 5.91 -9.43
CA ASN A 151 -5.26 6.49 -10.77
C ASN A 151 -3.92 6.86 -11.45
N SER A 152 -2.77 6.54 -10.83
CA SER A 152 -1.40 6.82 -11.31
C SER A 152 -1.09 8.28 -11.68
N SER A 153 -1.98 9.23 -11.34
CA SER A 153 -1.90 10.59 -11.87
C SER A 153 -0.86 11.43 -11.13
N VAL A 154 0.12 11.96 -11.86
CA VAL A 154 1.09 12.95 -11.36
C VAL A 154 0.75 14.39 -11.76
N GLY A 155 -0.41 14.60 -12.39
CA GLY A 155 -0.86 15.91 -12.84
C GLY A 155 0.01 16.57 -13.91
N SER A 156 -0.07 17.89 -13.95
CA SER A 156 0.78 18.74 -14.79
C SER A 156 2.15 18.99 -14.13
N ILE A 157 3.11 19.54 -14.88
CA ILE A 157 4.43 19.89 -14.34
C ILE A 157 4.36 20.85 -13.14
N ASN A 158 3.35 21.72 -13.11
CA ASN A 158 3.14 22.68 -12.01
C ASN A 158 2.65 22.01 -10.72
N GLN A 159 2.18 20.76 -10.80
CA GLN A 159 1.69 19.97 -9.67
C GLN A 159 2.68 18.91 -9.20
N LEU A 160 3.87 18.85 -9.80
CA LEU A 160 4.87 17.81 -9.55
C LEU A 160 5.19 17.62 -8.05
N THR A 161 5.08 18.68 -7.24
CA THR A 161 5.37 18.65 -5.81
C THR A 161 4.12 18.67 -4.91
N THR A 162 2.92 18.56 -5.49
CA THR A 162 1.65 18.68 -4.77
C THR A 162 0.59 17.66 -5.19
N TYR A 163 0.79 16.88 -6.26
CA TYR A 163 -0.24 16.03 -6.85
C TYR A 163 -0.84 14.98 -5.88
N TRP A 164 -0.10 14.61 -4.82
CA TRP A 164 -0.58 13.71 -3.75
C TRP A 164 -1.24 14.45 -2.57
N LEU A 165 -1.33 15.78 -2.62
CA LEU A 165 -1.89 16.68 -1.61
C LEU A 165 -3.05 17.53 -2.17
N ASP A 166 -3.21 17.59 -3.49
CA ASP A 166 -4.21 18.43 -4.17
C ASP A 166 -5.36 17.62 -4.79
N ASN A 167 -5.48 16.34 -4.43
CA ASN A 167 -6.48 15.39 -4.94
C ASN A 167 -6.31 14.98 -6.41
N THR A 168 -5.16 15.26 -7.04
CA THR A 168 -4.84 14.76 -8.39
C THR A 168 -4.59 13.26 -8.40
N LEU A 169 -3.65 12.79 -7.57
CA LEU A 169 -3.49 11.37 -7.31
C LEU A 169 -4.57 10.94 -6.33
N GLN A 170 -5.29 9.88 -6.69
CA GLN A 170 -6.31 9.28 -5.85
C GLN A 170 -6.17 7.77 -5.83
N ILE A 171 -6.40 7.17 -4.67
CA ILE A 171 -6.35 5.72 -4.44
C ILE A 171 -7.40 5.33 -3.41
N SER A 172 -8.00 4.14 -3.58
CA SER A 172 -8.97 3.57 -2.65
C SER A 172 -8.31 2.68 -1.59
N ALA A 173 -9.04 2.31 -0.54
CA ALA A 173 -8.50 1.43 0.50
C ALA A 173 -8.23 0.03 -0.05
N VAL A 174 -9.10 -0.47 -0.95
CA VAL A 174 -8.88 -1.73 -1.67
C VAL A 174 -7.59 -1.69 -2.50
N GLU A 175 -7.33 -0.59 -3.19
CA GLU A 175 -6.11 -0.43 -3.99
C GLU A 175 -4.85 -0.27 -3.13
N GLN A 176 -4.96 0.40 -1.98
CA GLN A 176 -3.88 0.47 -0.97
C GLN A 176 -3.50 -0.95 -0.50
N VAL A 177 -4.49 -1.77 -0.11
CA VAL A 177 -4.24 -3.18 0.27
C VAL A 177 -3.60 -3.95 -0.88
N GLY A 178 -4.10 -3.78 -2.11
CA GLY A 178 -3.51 -4.43 -3.28
C GLY A 178 -2.03 -4.07 -3.50
N PHE A 179 -1.69 -2.79 -3.44
CA PHE A 179 -0.31 -2.31 -3.56
C PHE A 179 0.58 -2.81 -2.41
N LEU A 180 0.12 -2.67 -1.16
CA LEU A 180 0.87 -3.08 0.03
C LEU A 180 1.04 -4.59 0.13
N SER A 181 0.06 -5.38 -0.32
CA SER A 181 0.15 -6.84 -0.38
C SER A 181 1.26 -7.29 -1.32
N ARG A 182 1.39 -6.65 -2.50
CA ARG A 182 2.53 -6.89 -3.41
C ARG A 182 3.86 -6.42 -2.83
N LEU A 183 3.88 -5.28 -2.13
CA LEU A 183 5.09 -4.77 -1.46
C LEU A 183 5.57 -5.73 -0.35
N ALA A 184 4.67 -6.18 0.51
CA ALA A 184 4.98 -7.09 1.61
C ALA A 184 5.50 -8.45 1.10
N GLN A 185 4.91 -8.98 0.03
CA GLN A 185 5.31 -10.24 -0.61
C GLN A 185 6.51 -10.12 -1.57
N GLU A 186 7.09 -8.93 -1.70
CA GLU A 186 8.20 -8.67 -2.62
C GLU A 186 7.90 -9.01 -4.10
N LYS A 187 6.68 -8.65 -4.54
CA LYS A 187 6.13 -8.91 -5.89
C LYS A 187 6.11 -7.68 -6.82
N LEU A 188 6.78 -6.61 -6.43
CA LEU A 188 7.07 -5.47 -7.31
C LEU A 188 8.45 -5.73 -7.94
N GLU A 189 8.69 -5.19 -9.13
CA GLU A 189 9.98 -5.35 -9.82
C GLU A 189 11.02 -4.39 -9.22
N LEU A 190 11.49 -4.70 -8.01
CA LEU A 190 12.42 -3.88 -7.23
C LEU A 190 13.61 -4.71 -6.75
N SER A 191 14.73 -4.04 -6.48
CA SER A 191 15.90 -4.66 -5.87
C SER A 191 15.64 -5.12 -4.42
N GLY A 192 16.36 -6.16 -3.99
CA GLY A 192 16.31 -6.63 -2.59
C GLY A 192 16.76 -5.57 -1.58
N ASP A 193 17.67 -4.68 -1.98
CA ASP A 193 18.12 -3.54 -1.17
C ASP A 193 16.97 -2.54 -0.97
N THR A 194 16.21 -2.22 -2.02
CA THR A 194 15.02 -1.38 -1.92
C THR A 194 13.99 -1.99 -0.97
N TYR A 195 13.72 -3.29 -1.07
CA TYR A 195 12.82 -4.00 -0.15
C TYR A 195 13.28 -3.93 1.30
N THR A 196 14.56 -4.21 1.55
CA THR A 196 15.14 -4.16 2.89
C THR A 196 15.00 -2.77 3.50
N ALA A 197 15.34 -1.73 2.73
CA ALA A 197 15.29 -0.34 3.18
C ALA A 197 13.85 0.13 3.47
N ILE A 198 12.91 -0.07 2.53
CA ILE A 198 11.52 0.39 2.74
C ILE A 198 10.83 -0.35 3.88
N LYS A 199 10.99 -1.68 3.97
CA LYS A 199 10.39 -2.46 5.06
C LYS A 199 10.94 -1.96 6.40
N GLY A 200 12.25 -1.73 6.51
CA GLY A 200 12.88 -1.14 7.69
C GLY A 200 12.32 0.23 8.06
N MET A 201 12.20 1.13 7.09
CA MET A 201 11.64 2.48 7.30
C MET A 201 10.15 2.47 7.68
N MET A 202 9.40 1.46 7.26
CA MET A 202 7.98 1.33 7.59
C MET A 202 7.72 0.82 9.00
N VAL A 203 8.71 0.27 9.73
CA VAL A 203 8.52 -0.21 11.10
C VAL A 203 8.03 0.93 11.99
N SER A 204 6.77 0.84 12.39
CA SER A 204 6.11 1.79 13.28
C SER A 204 6.07 1.27 14.71
N GLU A 205 6.03 -0.04 14.87
CA GLU A 205 6.05 -0.73 16.14
C GLU A 205 6.61 -2.15 15.96
N ALA A 206 7.37 -2.62 16.93
CA ALA A 206 7.87 -3.98 16.98
C ALA A 206 7.73 -4.51 18.41
N ARG A 207 7.36 -5.80 18.52
CA ARG A 207 7.35 -6.60 19.74
C ARG A 207 8.12 -7.88 19.49
N GLU A 208 8.19 -8.75 20.49
CA GLU A 208 8.93 -10.01 20.41
C GLU A 208 8.39 -10.92 19.29
N ASN A 209 7.07 -10.96 19.12
CA ASN A 209 6.37 -11.91 18.24
C ASN A 209 5.71 -11.27 17.00
N TRP A 210 5.62 -9.93 16.93
CA TRP A 210 5.05 -9.25 15.77
C TRP A 210 5.71 -7.91 15.43
N VAL A 211 5.57 -7.50 14.17
CA VAL A 211 6.06 -6.23 13.64
C VAL A 211 4.95 -5.52 12.87
N LEU A 212 4.67 -4.27 13.23
CA LEU A 212 3.71 -3.43 12.52
C LEU A 212 4.45 -2.43 11.63
N ARG A 213 4.26 -2.57 10.33
CA ARG A 213 4.81 -1.67 9.30
C ARG A 213 3.71 -0.79 8.77
N SER A 214 3.81 0.54 8.91
CA SER A 214 2.68 1.40 8.59
C SER A 214 3.04 2.83 8.21
N LYS A 215 2.08 3.52 7.59
CA LYS A 215 2.16 4.93 7.27
C LYS A 215 0.81 5.61 7.51
N THR A 216 0.86 6.78 8.14
CA THR A 216 -0.30 7.68 8.27
C THR A 216 -0.39 8.65 7.10
N GLY A 217 -1.62 9.08 6.79
CA GLY A 217 -1.92 10.18 5.89
C GLY A 217 -3.01 11.09 6.45
N TRP A 218 -2.97 12.36 6.07
CA TRP A 218 -4.06 13.31 6.29
C TRP A 218 -4.07 14.30 5.13
N TRP A 219 -5.11 14.21 4.31
CA TRP A 219 -5.38 15.15 3.25
C TRP A 219 -6.25 16.28 3.78
N HIS A 220 -5.76 17.50 3.62
CA HIS A 220 -6.48 18.72 3.96
C HIS A 220 -7.17 19.29 2.73
N SER A 221 -8.49 19.46 2.80
CA SER A 221 -9.29 20.09 1.76
C SER A 221 -9.76 21.48 2.20
N LYS A 222 -9.85 22.41 1.25
CA LYS A 222 -10.42 23.74 1.51
C LYS A 222 -11.95 23.77 1.36
N SER A 223 -12.52 22.78 0.69
CA SER A 223 -13.92 22.81 0.23
C SER A 223 -14.65 21.48 0.40
N ALA A 224 -14.00 20.48 0.99
CA ALA A 224 -14.57 19.17 1.25
C ALA A 224 -14.12 18.70 2.64
N MET A 225 -14.68 17.57 3.10
CA MET A 225 -14.22 16.92 4.31
C MET A 225 -12.77 16.43 4.12
N ASP A 226 -11.94 16.65 5.13
CA ASP A 226 -10.59 16.12 5.20
C ASP A 226 -10.61 14.60 5.30
N ILE A 227 -9.59 13.94 4.74
CA ILE A 227 -9.49 12.48 4.75
C ILE A 227 -8.23 12.03 5.48
N GLY A 228 -8.42 11.20 6.49
CA GLY A 228 -7.36 10.55 7.26
C GLY A 228 -7.10 9.15 6.75
N TRP A 229 -5.83 8.74 6.74
CA TRP A 229 -5.39 7.41 6.36
C TRP A 229 -4.52 6.76 7.43
N PHE A 230 -4.65 5.44 7.56
CA PHE A 230 -3.66 4.58 8.20
C PHE A 230 -3.57 3.26 7.42
N VAL A 231 -2.40 3.00 6.84
CA VAL A 231 -2.19 1.87 5.93
C VAL A 231 -0.92 1.14 6.31
N GLY A 232 -0.86 -0.16 6.06
CA GLY A 232 0.30 -0.96 6.44
C GLY A 232 0.04 -2.45 6.43
N TRP A 233 0.89 -3.17 7.14
CA TRP A 233 0.66 -4.57 7.46
C TRP A 233 1.26 -4.96 8.81
N LEU A 234 0.67 -5.98 9.42
CA LEU A 234 1.15 -6.66 10.61
C LEU A 234 1.79 -7.99 10.19
N GLU A 235 3.00 -8.27 10.64
CA GLU A 235 3.69 -9.56 10.49
C GLU A 235 3.69 -10.25 11.85
N CYS A 236 3.14 -11.47 11.96
CA CYS A 236 3.00 -12.23 13.21
C CYS A 236 3.11 -13.73 12.89
N SER A 237 4.11 -14.41 13.46
CA SER A 237 4.38 -15.86 13.26
C SER A 237 4.27 -16.39 11.81
N GLY A 238 4.82 -15.65 10.85
CA GLY A 238 4.83 -16.05 9.44
C GLY A 238 3.52 -15.77 8.68
N GLU A 239 2.51 -15.25 9.36
CA GLU A 239 1.32 -14.67 8.73
C GLU A 239 1.49 -13.16 8.52
N THR A 240 0.79 -12.61 7.53
CA THR A 240 0.75 -11.18 7.28
C THR A 240 -0.68 -10.69 7.06
N TYR A 241 -1.05 -9.63 7.80
CA TYR A 241 -2.34 -8.96 7.69
C TYR A 241 -2.14 -7.56 7.11
N VAL A 242 -2.50 -7.36 5.86
CA VAL A 242 -2.37 -6.07 5.15
C VAL A 242 -3.65 -5.27 5.35
N PHE A 243 -3.54 -4.00 5.71
CA PHE A 243 -4.70 -3.17 6.00
C PHE A 243 -4.64 -1.79 5.37
N ALA A 244 -5.81 -1.22 5.16
CA ALA A 244 -5.98 0.19 4.86
C ALA A 244 -7.25 0.74 5.50
N LEU A 245 -7.10 1.84 6.25
CA LEU A 245 -8.19 2.66 6.76
C LEU A 245 -8.20 3.99 6.03
N ASN A 246 -9.38 4.44 5.59
CA ASN A 246 -9.68 5.85 5.37
C ASN A 246 -10.87 6.29 6.23
N MET A 247 -10.85 7.56 6.66
CA MET A 247 -11.95 8.15 7.43
C MET A 247 -12.03 9.66 7.25
N ASP A 248 -13.21 10.21 7.50
CA ASP A 248 -13.40 11.65 7.62
C ASP A 248 -12.62 12.20 8.83
N MET A 249 -12.01 13.38 8.68
CA MET A 249 -11.15 14.01 9.69
C MET A 249 -11.59 15.45 9.98
N PRO A 250 -12.68 15.68 10.73
CA PRO A 250 -13.18 17.02 11.00
C PRO A 250 -12.14 17.95 11.64
N ASP A 251 -11.28 17.41 12.50
CA ASP A 251 -10.17 18.13 13.13
C ASP A 251 -9.12 17.16 13.73
N THR A 252 -8.13 17.72 14.42
CA THR A 252 -6.97 17.00 15.00
C THR A 252 -7.35 15.98 16.08
N ARG A 253 -8.53 16.05 16.70
CA ARG A 253 -8.94 15.10 17.75
C ARG A 253 -9.11 13.67 17.22
N PHE A 254 -9.33 13.54 15.91
CA PHE A 254 -9.52 12.27 15.21
C PHE A 254 -8.19 11.59 14.81
N LEU A 255 -7.04 12.25 15.04
CA LEU A 255 -5.74 11.75 14.60
C LEU A 255 -5.38 10.37 15.16
N LEU A 256 -5.72 10.12 16.43
CA LEU A 256 -5.46 8.84 17.10
C LEU A 256 -6.45 7.75 16.67
N MET A 257 -7.69 8.13 16.34
CA MET A 257 -8.76 7.19 16.03
C MET A 257 -8.44 6.31 14.83
N ARG A 258 -7.70 6.83 13.84
CA ARG A 258 -7.18 6.04 12.70
C ARG A 258 -6.40 4.79 13.14
N LYS A 259 -5.60 4.90 14.21
CA LYS A 259 -4.85 3.76 14.74
C LYS A 259 -5.75 2.91 15.62
N THR A 260 -6.52 3.53 16.52
CA THR A 260 -7.43 2.83 17.44
C THR A 260 -8.35 1.85 16.71
N ILE A 261 -8.99 2.28 15.62
CA ILE A 261 -9.92 1.43 14.86
C ILE A 261 -9.19 0.24 14.20
N VAL A 262 -8.01 0.47 13.59
CA VAL A 262 -7.25 -0.62 12.98
C VAL A 262 -6.77 -1.63 14.01
N TYR A 263 -6.30 -1.19 15.18
CA TYR A 263 -5.90 -2.10 16.26
C TYR A 263 -7.08 -2.91 16.77
N ALA A 264 -8.24 -2.28 16.98
CA ALA A 264 -9.45 -2.98 17.41
C ALA A 264 -9.87 -4.09 16.41
N ILE A 265 -9.77 -3.83 15.10
CA ILE A 265 -10.05 -4.85 14.09
C ILE A 265 -8.99 -5.95 14.09
N LEU A 266 -7.71 -5.61 14.17
CA LEU A 266 -6.62 -6.60 14.23
C LEU A 266 -6.72 -7.48 15.49
N GLU A 267 -7.14 -6.93 16.62
CA GLU A 267 -7.44 -7.69 17.86
C GLU A 267 -8.67 -8.58 17.68
N HIS A 268 -9.75 -8.06 17.08
CA HIS A 268 -10.99 -8.81 16.85
C HIS A 268 -10.77 -10.07 16.00
N ILE A 269 -9.92 -9.98 14.97
CA ILE A 269 -9.59 -11.11 14.07
C ILE A 269 -8.41 -11.97 14.59
N ASP A 270 -7.99 -11.75 15.83
CA ASP A 270 -6.89 -12.45 16.50
C ASP A 270 -5.53 -12.33 15.79
N ALA A 271 -5.29 -11.25 15.04
CA ALA A 271 -4.08 -11.08 14.23
C ALA A 271 -2.79 -10.85 15.04
N PHE A 272 -2.92 -10.49 16.32
CA PHE A 272 -1.78 -10.35 17.25
C PHE A 272 -1.44 -11.64 17.99
N ASN A 273 -2.25 -12.69 17.84
CA ASN A 273 -1.96 -13.99 18.41
C ASN A 273 -0.97 -14.73 17.50
N CYS A 274 0.26 -14.85 17.97
CA CYS A 274 1.38 -15.40 17.22
C CYS A 274 1.77 -16.79 17.71
N ASP A 275 0.90 -17.48 18.45
CA ASP A 275 1.16 -18.82 18.98
C ASP A 275 0.99 -19.93 17.93
#